data_AF-A0A7S0ZA05-F1
#
_entry.id   AF-A0A7S0ZA05-F1
#
_cell.length_a   1.000
_cell.length_b   1.000
_cell.length_c   1.000
_cell.angle_alpha   90.00
_cell.angle_beta   90.00
_cell.angle_gamma   90.00
#
_symmetry.space_group_name_H-M   'P 1'
#
loop_
_entity.id
_entity.type
_entity.pdbx_description
1 polymer ?
#
loop_
_entity_poly.entity_id
_entity_poly.type
_entity_poly.pdbx_seq_one_letter_code
_entity_poly.pdbx_strand_id
1 'polypeptide(L)'
;FLRPETAQGIFVNFRDLLYYNGGKLPFAAAQIGQSFRNEIAPRAGLLRVREFTQAEIEHFVHPDHKNHPRFVEVADTVLNLFSQDAQLGEVKKPFLMTVGEAVSKGIIANETLGYFIARCHLFLLQIGID
;
A
#
# COMPACT_ATOMS: atom_id res chain seq x y z
N PHE A 1 -6.46 -5.62 -24.93
CA PHE A 1 -5.61 -4.48 -24.51
C PHE A 1 -4.44 -4.99 -23.70
N LEU A 2 -3.32 -4.27 -23.65
CA LEU A 2 -2.27 -4.54 -22.67
C LEU A 2 -2.74 -4.06 -21.30
N ARG A 3 -2.46 -4.84 -20.24
CA ARG A 3 -2.94 -4.51 -18.90
C ARG A 3 -2.23 -3.24 -18.35
N PRO A 4 -2.96 -2.26 -17.79
CA PRO A 4 -2.35 -1.06 -17.23
C PRO A 4 -1.83 -1.23 -15.79
N GLU A 5 -2.15 -2.37 -15.17
CA GLU A 5 -1.83 -2.80 -13.81
C GLU A 5 -1.86 -4.34 -13.70
N THR A 6 -1.43 -4.89 -12.58
CA THR A 6 -1.42 -6.34 -12.31
C THR A 6 -2.61 -6.82 -11.46
N ALA A 7 -3.25 -5.93 -10.71
CA ALA A 7 -4.34 -6.19 -9.76
C ALA A 7 -5.56 -6.91 -10.37
N GLN A 8 -5.97 -6.55 -11.60
CA GLN A 8 -7.13 -7.17 -12.25
C GLN A 8 -7.02 -8.69 -12.34
N GLY A 9 -5.81 -9.22 -12.56
CA GLY A 9 -5.56 -10.66 -12.59
C GLY A 9 -5.85 -11.34 -11.26
N ILE A 10 -5.61 -10.64 -10.15
CA ILE A 10 -5.90 -11.13 -8.80
C ILE A 10 -7.41 -11.12 -8.56
N PHE A 11 -8.11 -10.05 -8.95
CA PHE A 11 -9.56 -9.92 -8.73
C PHE A 11 -10.38 -10.94 -9.51
N VAL A 12 -10.05 -11.20 -10.78
CA VAL A 12 -10.79 -12.21 -11.58
C VAL A 12 -10.60 -13.62 -11.02
N ASN A 13 -9.49 -13.89 -10.34
CA ASN A 13 -9.17 -15.17 -9.71
C ASN A 13 -9.55 -15.23 -8.21
N PHE A 14 -10.28 -14.23 -7.69
CA PHE A 14 -10.60 -14.13 -6.27
C PHE A 14 -11.23 -15.41 -5.69
N ARG A 15 -12.17 -16.03 -6.41
CA ARG A 15 -12.85 -17.26 -5.96
C ARG A 15 -11.86 -18.39 -5.67
N ASP A 16 -10.93 -18.60 -6.59
CA ASP A 16 -9.97 -19.71 -6.50
C ASP A 16 -8.90 -19.38 -5.44
N LEU A 17 -8.46 -18.12 -5.34
CA LEU A 17 -7.58 -17.65 -4.27
C LEU A 17 -8.21 -17.81 -2.87
N LEU A 18 -9.47 -17.44 -2.72
CA LEU A 18 -10.22 -17.62 -1.48
C LEU A 18 -10.38 -19.10 -1.14
N TYR A 19 -10.64 -19.94 -2.14
CA TYR A 19 -10.70 -21.40 -1.98
C TYR A 19 -9.35 -21.96 -1.49
N TYR A 20 -8.22 -21.51 -2.05
CA TYR A 20 -6.89 -21.91 -1.58
C TYR A 20 -6.61 -21.48 -0.14
N ASN A 21 -7.22 -20.38 0.32
CA ASN A 21 -7.18 -19.97 1.72
C ASN A 21 -8.24 -20.66 2.61
N GLY A 22 -8.89 -21.71 2.10
CA GLY A 22 -9.92 -22.47 2.84
C GLY A 22 -11.20 -21.68 3.11
N GLY A 23 -11.52 -20.68 2.27
CA GLY A 23 -12.72 -19.86 2.41
C GLY A 23 -12.64 -18.81 3.52
N LYS A 24 -11.46 -18.54 4.08
CA LYS A 24 -11.29 -17.64 5.24
C LYS A 24 -10.72 -16.29 4.83
N LEU A 25 -11.07 -15.27 5.61
CA LEU A 25 -10.45 -13.95 5.59
C LEU A 25 -9.72 -13.69 6.92
N PRO A 26 -8.69 -12.84 6.95
CA PRO A 26 -8.08 -12.18 5.79
C PRO A 26 -7.17 -13.11 4.97
N PHE A 27 -6.88 -12.73 3.73
CA PHE A 27 -5.79 -13.30 2.93
C PHE A 27 -5.21 -12.24 2.00
N ALA A 28 -4.01 -12.49 1.47
CA ALA A 28 -3.42 -11.62 0.48
C ALA A 28 -2.95 -12.42 -0.73
N ALA A 29 -3.01 -11.80 -1.90
CA ALA A 29 -2.39 -12.30 -3.12
C ALA A 29 -1.50 -11.20 -3.71
N ALA A 30 -0.42 -11.60 -4.37
CA ALA A 30 0.54 -10.67 -4.93
C ALA A 30 0.87 -11.04 -6.37
N GLN A 31 1.18 -10.05 -7.19
CA GLN A 31 1.65 -10.26 -8.56
C GLN A 31 2.80 -9.31 -8.87
N ILE A 32 3.85 -9.85 -9.47
CA ILE A 32 4.97 -9.09 -10.02
C ILE A 32 4.98 -9.28 -11.53
N GLY A 33 4.95 -8.20 -12.30
CA GLY A 33 4.99 -8.31 -13.75
C GLY A 33 4.94 -6.97 -14.48
N GLN A 34 5.00 -7.02 -15.82
CA GLN A 34 4.91 -5.83 -16.65
C GLN A 34 3.49 -5.27 -16.71
N SER A 35 3.42 -3.94 -16.73
CA SER A 35 2.22 -3.14 -16.95
C SER A 35 2.51 -2.06 -17.99
N PHE A 36 1.47 -1.67 -18.72
CA PHE A 36 1.60 -0.80 -19.89
C PHE A 36 0.68 0.40 -19.80
N ARG A 37 1.25 1.61 -19.91
CA ARG A 37 0.48 2.86 -19.93
C ARG A 37 0.83 3.64 -21.19
N ASN A 38 -0.19 3.98 -21.99
CA ASN A 38 0.03 4.74 -23.22
C ASN A 38 0.25 6.23 -22.93
N GLU A 39 1.37 6.51 -22.25
CA GLU A 39 1.75 7.84 -21.83
C GLU A 39 1.98 8.76 -23.03
N ILE A 40 1.31 9.91 -23.02
CA ILE A 40 1.32 10.88 -24.13
C ILE A 40 2.72 11.48 -24.26
N ALA A 41 3.32 11.88 -23.12
CA ALA A 41 4.62 12.52 -23.07
C ALA A 41 5.52 11.85 -22.02
N PRO A 42 6.23 10.74 -22.36
CA PRO A 42 7.19 10.11 -21.47
C PRO A 42 8.41 11.04 -21.31
N ARG A 43 8.48 11.72 -20.16
CA ARG A 43 9.56 12.64 -19.77
C ARG A 43 10.06 12.24 -18.37
N ALA A 44 11.27 12.62 -17.99
CA ALA A 44 11.91 12.29 -16.71
C ALA A 44 12.40 10.82 -16.57
N GLY A 45 12.87 10.22 -17.67
CA GLY A 45 13.54 8.92 -17.65
C GLY A 45 12.66 7.80 -17.08
N LEU A 46 13.18 7.06 -16.11
CA LEU A 46 12.47 5.93 -15.49
C LEU A 46 11.23 6.32 -14.69
N LEU A 47 11.05 7.60 -14.35
CA LEU A 47 9.90 8.06 -13.57
C LEU A 47 8.59 8.05 -14.37
N ARG A 48 8.65 8.08 -15.71
CA ARG A 48 7.46 8.12 -16.57
C ARG A 48 7.69 7.38 -17.89
N VAL A 49 7.39 6.09 -17.89
CA VAL A 49 7.63 5.17 -19.01
C VAL A 49 6.33 4.50 -19.46
N ARG A 50 6.35 3.89 -20.66
CA ARG A 50 5.20 3.21 -21.24
C ARG A 50 5.07 1.73 -20.84
N GLU A 51 6.18 1.13 -20.41
CA GLU A 51 6.27 -0.24 -19.91
C GLU A 51 7.14 -0.23 -18.66
N PHE A 52 6.67 -0.84 -17.58
CA PHE A 52 7.40 -0.96 -16.33
C PHE A 52 6.91 -2.15 -15.51
N THR A 53 7.78 -2.62 -14.63
CA THR A 53 7.47 -3.71 -13.71
C THR A 53 6.77 -3.15 -12.47
N GLN A 54 5.65 -3.75 -12.11
CA GLN A 54 4.95 -3.49 -10.85
C GLN A 54 4.99 -4.73 -9.96
N ALA A 55 4.98 -4.49 -8.66
CA ALA A 55 4.70 -5.49 -7.63
C ALA A 55 3.49 -4.99 -6.85
N GLU A 56 2.34 -5.66 -7.02
CA GLU A 56 1.08 -5.29 -6.36
C GLU A 56 0.65 -6.39 -5.40
N ILE A 57 0.04 -5.98 -4.29
CA ILE A 57 -0.50 -6.86 -3.25
C ILE A 57 -1.96 -6.46 -3.04
N GLU A 58 -2.86 -7.41 -3.23
CA GLU A 58 -4.27 -7.28 -2.84
C GLU A 58 -4.49 -8.00 -1.52
N HIS A 59 -4.71 -7.24 -0.45
CA HIS A 59 -5.02 -7.76 0.87
C HIS A 59 -6.53 -7.72 1.11
N PHE A 60 -7.17 -8.88 1.05
CA PHE A 60 -8.60 -9.04 1.28
C PHE A 60 -8.87 -9.24 2.76
N VAL A 61 -9.71 -8.36 3.32
CA VAL A 61 -10.07 -8.34 4.74
C VAL A 61 -11.58 -8.15 4.90
N HIS A 62 -12.13 -8.62 6.00
CA HIS A 62 -13.53 -8.37 6.33
C HIS A 62 -13.75 -6.88 6.59
N PRO A 63 -14.82 -6.25 6.06
CA PRO A 63 -15.04 -4.80 6.21
C PRO A 63 -15.14 -4.35 7.67
N ASP A 64 -15.67 -5.20 8.55
CA ASP A 64 -15.84 -4.91 9.98
C ASP A 64 -14.65 -5.32 10.86
N HIS A 65 -13.63 -5.98 10.29
CA HIS A 65 -12.47 -6.49 11.04
C HIS A 65 -11.15 -6.05 10.38
N LYS A 66 -10.82 -4.76 10.51
CA LYS A 66 -9.61 -4.13 9.92
C LYS A 66 -8.44 -3.98 10.89
N ASN A 67 -8.39 -4.84 11.92
CA ASN A 67 -7.24 -4.99 12.79
C ASN A 67 -6.17 -5.87 12.10
N HIS A 68 -4.90 -5.71 12.46
CA HIS A 68 -3.82 -6.54 11.90
C HIS A 68 -3.03 -7.21 13.01
N PRO A 69 -2.96 -8.56 13.06
CA PRO A 69 -2.39 -9.28 14.20
C PRO A 69 -0.91 -8.96 14.47
N ARG A 70 -0.20 -8.47 13.46
CA ARG A 70 1.21 -8.08 13.52
C ARG A 70 1.44 -6.57 13.54
N PHE A 71 0.39 -5.78 13.78
CA PHE A 71 0.52 -4.32 13.88
C PHE A 71 1.49 -3.89 14.98
N VAL A 72 1.49 -4.62 16.10
CA VAL A 72 2.41 -4.42 17.23
C VAL A 72 3.89 -4.44 16.82
N GLU A 73 4.26 -5.19 15.78
CA GLU A 73 5.66 -5.25 15.30
C GLU A 73 6.15 -3.94 14.70
N VAL A 74 5.24 -3.05 14.30
CA VAL A 74 5.54 -1.83 13.54
C VAL A 74 4.96 -0.56 14.17
N ALA A 75 4.26 -0.68 15.30
CA ALA A 75 3.59 0.45 15.95
C ALA A 75 4.55 1.61 16.29
N ASP A 76 5.78 1.29 16.69
CA ASP A 76 6.80 2.28 17.07
C ASP A 76 7.57 2.87 15.88
N THR A 77 7.27 2.44 14.65
CA THR A 77 7.92 2.98 13.45
C THR A 77 7.52 4.45 13.27
N VAL A 78 8.50 5.35 13.19
CA VAL A 78 8.27 6.78 12.97
C VAL A 78 8.17 7.05 11.47
N LEU A 79 7.09 7.72 11.05
CA LEU A 79 6.84 8.09 9.66
C LEU A 79 6.77 9.61 9.51
N ASN A 80 7.20 10.10 8.35
CA ASN A 80 6.96 11.48 7.92
C ASN A 80 5.60 11.55 7.19
N LEU A 81 4.54 11.88 7.92
CA LEU A 81 3.15 11.85 7.44
C LEU A 81 2.72 13.20 6.88
N PHE A 82 1.85 13.17 5.86
CA PHE A 82 1.26 14.37 5.27
C PHE A 82 -0.25 14.23 5.06
N SER A 83 -0.99 14.28 6.18
CA SER A 83 -2.46 14.16 6.22
C SER A 83 -3.18 15.18 5.34
N GLN A 84 -4.45 14.92 4.99
CA GLN A 84 -5.28 15.86 4.23
C GLN A 84 -5.38 17.23 4.91
N ASP A 85 -5.58 17.26 6.23
CA ASP A 85 -5.65 18.52 6.99
C ASP A 85 -4.34 19.31 6.93
N ALA A 86 -3.19 18.62 7.01
CA ALA A 86 -1.88 19.26 6.83
C ALA A 86 -1.65 19.81 5.42
N GLN A 87 -2.29 19.22 4.39
CA GLN A 87 -2.22 19.70 3.01
C GLN A 87 -3.13 20.91 2.74
N LEU A 88 -4.29 20.95 3.42
CA LEU A 88 -5.29 22.00 3.27
C LEU A 88 -5.10 23.18 4.24
N GLY A 89 -4.36 22.96 5.32
CA GLY A 89 -4.02 24.01 6.30
C GLY A 89 -3.11 25.10 5.72
N GLU A 90 -2.97 26.18 6.49
CA GLU A 90 -2.13 27.34 6.11
C GLU A 90 -0.65 26.95 5.98
N VAL A 91 -0.17 26.09 6.89
CA VAL A 91 1.20 25.58 6.88
C VAL A 91 1.23 24.17 6.31
N LYS A 92 1.65 24.06 5.05
CA LYS A 92 1.74 22.80 4.31
C LYS A 92 3.07 22.09 4.57
N LYS A 93 3.16 21.42 5.71
CA LYS A 93 4.36 20.67 6.09
C LYS A 93 4.00 19.27 6.56
N PRO A 94 4.79 18.25 6.18
CA PRO A 94 4.66 16.94 6.77
C PRO A 94 5.19 16.96 8.22
N PHE A 95 4.82 15.96 9.01
CA PHE A 95 5.19 15.85 10.42
C PHE A 95 5.57 14.41 10.77
N LEU A 96 6.46 14.27 11.76
CA LEU A 96 6.86 12.97 12.29
C LEU A 96 5.86 12.47 13.31
N MET A 97 5.48 11.20 13.21
CA MET A 97 4.62 10.52 14.18
C MET A 97 4.85 9.00 14.13
N THR A 98 4.70 8.31 15.26
CA THR A 98 4.70 6.85 15.24
C THR A 98 3.43 6.33 14.54
N VAL A 99 3.52 5.16 13.90
CA VAL A 99 2.36 4.51 13.25
C VAL A 99 1.25 4.25 14.28
N GLY A 100 1.62 3.81 15.48
CA GLY A 100 0.69 3.57 16.59
C GLY A 100 -0.10 4.81 16.98
N GLU A 101 0.59 5.94 17.19
CA GLU A 101 -0.08 7.22 17.47
C GLU A 101 -0.97 7.66 16.31
N ALA A 102 -0.51 7.53 15.07
CA ALA A 102 -1.26 7.93 13.89
C ALA A 102 -2.56 7.13 13.73
N VAL A 103 -2.54 5.82 14.02
CA VAL A 103 -3.75 4.98 14.04
C VAL A 103 -4.66 5.39 15.20
N SER A 104 -4.12 5.59 16.41
CA SER A 104 -4.91 5.98 17.59
C SER A 104 -5.63 7.32 17.42
N LYS A 105 -5.03 8.25 16.68
CA LYS A 105 -5.57 9.59 16.38
C LYS A 105 -6.48 9.61 15.14
N GLY A 106 -6.66 8.47 14.46
CA GLY A 106 -7.46 8.38 13.23
C GLY A 106 -6.83 9.04 12.01
N ILE A 107 -5.55 9.46 12.08
CA ILE A 107 -4.78 9.95 10.92
C ILE A 107 -4.58 8.81 9.91
N ILE A 108 -4.34 7.60 10.42
CA ILE A 108 -4.39 6.36 9.66
C ILE A 108 -5.62 5.59 10.13
N ALA A 109 -6.51 5.21 9.20
CA ALA A 109 -7.86 4.79 9.55
C ALA A 109 -7.96 3.46 10.32
N ASN A 110 -6.97 2.57 10.23
CA ASN A 110 -6.95 1.27 10.92
C ASN A 110 -5.56 0.64 10.94
N GLU A 111 -5.40 -0.42 11.73
CA GLU A 111 -4.15 -1.15 11.89
C GLU A 111 -3.69 -1.85 10.61
N THR A 112 -4.60 -2.35 9.77
CA THR A 112 -4.22 -2.97 8.48
C THR A 112 -3.49 -1.97 7.59
N LEU A 113 -4.03 -0.76 7.43
CA LEU A 113 -3.36 0.31 6.69
C LEU A 113 -2.05 0.72 7.35
N GLY A 114 -2.04 0.92 8.67
CA GLY A 114 -0.83 1.30 9.40
C GLY A 114 0.28 0.27 9.24
N TYR A 115 -0.05 -1.03 9.31
CA TYR A 115 0.89 -2.11 9.11
C TYR A 115 1.53 -2.07 7.72
N PHE A 116 0.74 -1.96 6.66
CA PHE A 116 1.29 -1.92 5.30
C PHE A 116 2.08 -0.65 5.01
N ILE A 117 1.66 0.53 5.50
CA ILE A 117 2.43 1.77 5.35
C ILE A 117 3.81 1.63 6.01
N ALA A 118 3.85 1.09 7.24
CA ALA A 118 5.11 0.88 7.96
C ALA A 118 6.01 -0.14 7.25
N ARG A 119 5.44 -1.26 6.79
CA ARG A 119 6.19 -2.29 6.03
C ARG A 119 6.73 -1.75 4.70
N CYS A 120 5.97 -0.90 4.01
CA CYS A 120 6.45 -0.20 2.82
C CYS A 120 7.62 0.71 3.18
N HIS A 121 7.50 1.54 4.21
CA HIS A 121 8.60 2.41 4.66
C HIS A 121 9.87 1.62 4.98
N LEU A 122 9.76 0.56 5.80
CA LEU A 122 10.89 -0.30 6.17
C LEU A 122 11.53 -0.99 4.94
N PHE A 123 10.70 -1.41 3.97
CA PHE A 123 11.20 -1.98 2.72
C PHE A 123 11.98 -0.93 1.91
N LEU A 124 11.47 0.30 1.79
CA LEU A 124 12.15 1.38 1.06
C LEU A 124 13.49 1.74 1.71
N LEU A 125 13.55 1.82 3.05
CA LEU A 125 14.81 1.99 3.79
C LEU A 125 15.79 0.83 3.52
N GLN A 126 15.31 -0.41 3.54
CA GLN A 126 16.14 -1.60 3.33
C GLN A 126 16.78 -1.63 1.92
N ILE A 127 16.10 -1.06 0.91
CA ILE A 127 16.64 -0.95 -0.45
C ILE A 127 17.42 0.36 -0.70
N GLY A 128 17.60 1.19 0.32
CA GLY A 128 18.49 2.36 0.30
C GLY A 128 17.84 3.69 -0.07
N ILE A 129 16.52 3.84 0.08
CA ILE A 129 15.84 5.14 0.00
C ILE A 129 15.90 5.83 1.36
N ASP A 130 16.26 7.12 1.39
CA ASP A 130 16.38 7.95 2.59
C ASP A 130 15.19 8.89 2.84
#